data_AF-A0A946N831-F1
#
_entry.id   AF-A0A946N831-F1
#
_cell.length_a   1.000
_cell.length_b   1.000
_cell.length_c   1.000
_cell.angle_alpha   90.00
_cell.angle_beta   90.00
_cell.angle_gamma   90.00
#
_symmetry.space_group_name_H-M   'P 1'
#
loop_
_entity.id
_entity.type
_entity.pdbx_description
1 polymer ?
#
loop_
_entity_poly.entity_id
_entity_poly.type
_entity_poly.pdbx_seq_one_letter_code
_entity_poly.pdbx_strand_id
1 'polypeptide(L)'
;RPGIVYLSISCFGPDGPLSHRAGWEQVAQTVTGIAHDGEAGESGTDPALLPAAACDYTTGYLGAYGIMLALARRAREGGSYHVRVSLCQSGMFIYRQGKTGAVTPDMDLSPEELSALHVDSDTAAGPLRHLGPVLQMSETQPHWTRPTPVMGGDAAEWLDRAAGAAADAAE
;
A
#
# COMPACT_ATOMS: atom_id res chain seq x y z
N ARG A 1 -25.81 12.43 -6.94
CA ARG A 1 -25.26 13.22 -8.08
C ARG A 1 -25.13 12.28 -9.28
N PRO A 2 -25.80 12.52 -10.41
CA PRO A 2 -25.59 11.76 -11.65
C PRO A 2 -24.15 11.95 -12.18
N GLY A 3 -23.60 10.94 -12.85
CA GLY A 3 -22.26 10.96 -13.43
C GLY A 3 -21.13 10.63 -12.45
N ILE A 4 -21.44 10.25 -11.21
CA ILE A 4 -20.39 9.93 -10.22
C ILE A 4 -19.75 8.58 -10.49
N VAL A 5 -18.45 8.52 -10.21
CA VAL A 5 -17.73 7.26 -10.04
C VAL A 5 -17.34 7.20 -8.57
N TYR A 6 -17.77 6.15 -7.88
CA TYR A 6 -17.61 5.99 -6.44
C TYR A 6 -16.91 4.67 -6.13
N LEU A 7 -15.94 4.70 -5.21
CA LEU A 7 -15.25 3.52 -4.70
C LEU A 7 -15.72 3.23 -3.27
N SER A 8 -16.06 1.99 -3.00
CA SER A 8 -16.18 1.47 -1.63
C SER A 8 -15.15 0.37 -1.39
N ILE A 9 -14.40 0.53 -0.31
CA ILE A 9 -13.43 -0.44 0.20
C ILE A 9 -13.92 -0.90 1.57
N SER A 10 -13.91 -2.20 1.82
CA SER A 10 -14.32 -2.80 3.09
C SER A 10 -13.54 -4.09 3.37
N CYS A 11 -13.58 -4.61 4.59
CA CYS A 11 -12.89 -5.87 4.89
C CYS A 11 -13.59 -7.08 4.22
N PHE A 12 -14.87 -7.28 4.48
CA PHE A 12 -15.60 -8.49 4.08
C PHE A 12 -16.39 -8.35 2.78
N GLY A 13 -16.40 -7.15 2.21
CA GLY A 13 -17.25 -6.84 1.09
C GLY A 13 -18.64 -6.40 1.55
N PRO A 14 -19.46 -6.01 0.56
CA PRO A 14 -20.63 -5.21 0.84
C PRO A 14 -21.91 -6.04 0.99
N ASP A 15 -21.82 -7.36 0.77
CA ASP A 15 -22.91 -8.33 0.85
C ASP A 15 -22.48 -9.51 1.75
N GLY A 16 -23.44 -10.32 2.20
CA GLY A 16 -23.17 -11.50 3.02
C GLY A 16 -23.15 -11.26 4.54
N PRO A 17 -23.00 -12.32 5.36
CA PRO A 17 -23.23 -12.26 6.81
C PRO A 17 -22.19 -11.44 7.58
N LEU A 18 -21.02 -11.19 6.98
CA LEU A 18 -19.94 -10.42 7.60
C LEU A 18 -19.84 -8.97 7.08
N SER A 19 -20.73 -8.54 6.18
CA SER A 19 -20.66 -7.21 5.54
C SER A 19 -20.71 -6.03 6.51
N HIS A 20 -21.31 -6.24 7.69
CA HIS A 20 -21.44 -5.23 8.74
C HIS A 20 -20.29 -5.25 9.76
N ARG A 21 -19.31 -6.16 9.62
CA ARG A 21 -18.20 -6.27 10.57
C ARG A 21 -17.02 -5.39 10.15
N ALA A 22 -16.41 -4.76 11.15
CA ALA A 22 -15.13 -4.09 10.98
C ALA A 22 -14.01 -5.11 10.77
N GLY A 23 -12.97 -4.69 10.05
CA GLY A 23 -11.78 -5.50 9.85
C GLY A 23 -10.68 -4.69 9.19
N TRP A 24 -9.48 -5.24 9.29
CA TRP A 24 -8.22 -4.68 8.82
C TRP A 24 -7.42 -5.81 8.15
N GLU A 25 -6.27 -5.48 7.57
CA GLU A 25 -5.35 -6.41 6.93
C GLU A 25 -5.23 -7.75 7.66
N GLN A 26 -4.90 -7.72 8.96
CA GLN A 26 -4.66 -8.95 9.72
C GLN A 26 -5.89 -9.85 9.79
N VAL A 27 -7.08 -9.24 9.97
CA VAL A 27 -8.35 -9.99 10.00
C VAL A 27 -8.64 -10.62 8.65
N ALA A 28 -8.37 -9.89 7.56
CA ALA A 28 -8.56 -10.41 6.21
C ALA A 28 -7.60 -11.59 5.94
N GLN A 29 -6.33 -11.48 6.29
CA GLN A 29 -5.37 -12.57 6.13
C GLN A 29 -5.78 -13.82 6.94
N THR A 30 -6.23 -13.64 8.19
CA THR A 30 -6.65 -14.76 9.03
C THR A 30 -7.92 -15.42 8.49
N VAL A 31 -8.97 -14.65 8.17
CA VAL A 31 -10.27 -15.21 7.75
C VAL A 31 -10.21 -15.84 6.36
N THR A 32 -9.32 -15.37 5.49
CA THR A 32 -9.13 -15.97 4.14
C THR A 32 -8.25 -17.21 4.16
N GLY A 33 -7.62 -17.53 5.29
CA GLY A 33 -6.71 -18.67 5.43
C GLY A 33 -5.28 -18.38 4.95
N ILE A 34 -4.99 -17.19 4.42
CA ILE A 34 -3.62 -16.77 4.05
C ILE A 34 -2.67 -16.94 5.23
N ALA A 35 -3.10 -16.60 6.44
CA ALA A 35 -2.24 -16.70 7.62
C ALA A 35 -1.86 -18.15 7.97
N HIS A 36 -2.59 -19.16 7.50
CA HIS A 36 -2.21 -20.56 7.69
C HIS A 36 -0.92 -20.91 6.93
N ASP A 37 -0.65 -20.17 5.86
CA ASP A 37 0.46 -20.40 4.95
C ASP A 37 1.60 -19.39 5.13
N GLY A 38 1.48 -18.43 6.05
CA GLY A 38 2.56 -17.51 6.39
C GLY A 38 3.75 -18.26 6.98
N GLU A 39 4.95 -17.68 6.83
CA GLU A 39 6.17 -18.27 7.41
C GLU A 39 5.97 -18.48 8.90
N ALA A 40 6.06 -19.75 9.28
CA ALA A 40 5.86 -20.28 10.60
C ALA A 40 6.06 -19.27 11.73
N GLY A 41 5.05 -19.11 12.59
CA GLY A 41 5.28 -18.53 13.91
C GLY A 41 6.42 -19.24 14.65
N GLU A 42 6.82 -18.73 15.81
CA GLU A 42 8.02 -19.19 16.56
C GLU A 42 8.17 -20.74 16.69
N SER A 43 7.08 -21.49 16.61
CA SER A 43 7.01 -22.95 16.71
C SER A 43 7.21 -23.75 15.40
N GLY A 44 7.29 -23.12 14.22
CA GLY A 44 7.36 -23.84 12.95
C GLY A 44 6.01 -24.23 12.35
N THR A 45 4.92 -24.17 13.14
CA THR A 45 3.61 -24.75 12.77
C THR A 45 2.41 -23.84 13.01
N ASP A 46 2.59 -22.72 13.72
CA ASP A 46 1.49 -21.81 14.01
C ASP A 46 1.21 -20.87 12.83
N PRO A 47 -0.07 -20.59 12.52
CA PRO A 47 -0.45 -19.59 11.54
C PRO A 47 0.18 -18.23 11.85
N ALA A 48 0.82 -17.64 10.85
CA ALA A 48 1.46 -16.34 10.93
C ALA A 48 0.97 -15.43 9.81
N LEU A 49 0.92 -14.12 10.08
CA LEU A 49 0.63 -13.16 9.03
C LEU A 49 1.77 -13.15 8.01
N LEU A 50 1.44 -12.87 6.75
CA LEU A 50 2.47 -12.56 5.76
C LEU A 50 3.25 -11.32 6.23
N PRO A 51 4.57 -11.23 5.95
CA PRO A 51 5.39 -10.05 6.27
C PRO A 51 5.09 -8.86 5.32
N ALA A 52 3.84 -8.72 4.88
CA ALA A 52 3.37 -7.67 3.99
C ALA A 52 1.86 -7.44 4.18
N ALA A 53 1.42 -6.21 3.93
CA ALA A 53 0.00 -5.85 3.88
C ALA A 53 -0.62 -6.25 2.52
N ALA A 54 -0.55 -7.55 2.21
CA ALA A 54 -0.90 -8.10 0.91
C ALA A 54 -2.36 -7.85 0.50
N CYS A 55 -3.32 -7.94 1.43
CA CYS A 55 -4.72 -7.70 1.12
C CYS A 55 -4.98 -6.20 0.90
N ASP A 56 -4.40 -5.31 1.71
CA ASP A 56 -4.54 -3.86 1.61
C ASP A 56 -3.98 -3.34 0.28
N TYR A 57 -2.73 -3.69 -0.05
CA TYR A 57 -2.11 -3.28 -1.31
C TYR A 57 -2.90 -3.77 -2.51
N THR A 58 -3.23 -5.07 -2.53
CA THR A 58 -3.98 -5.67 -3.65
C THR A 58 -5.36 -5.04 -3.79
N THR A 59 -6.07 -4.81 -2.68
CA THR A 59 -7.40 -4.18 -2.70
C THR A 59 -7.32 -2.74 -3.19
N GLY A 60 -6.31 -1.98 -2.74
CA GLY A 60 -6.05 -0.63 -3.21
C GLY A 60 -5.80 -0.57 -4.71
N TYR A 61 -4.92 -1.44 -5.23
CA TYR A 61 -4.63 -1.53 -6.67
C TYR A 61 -5.84 -1.94 -7.49
N LEU A 62 -6.60 -2.94 -7.04
CA LEU A 62 -7.84 -3.35 -7.72
C LEU A 62 -8.91 -2.26 -7.67
N GLY A 63 -9.00 -1.52 -6.56
CA GLY A 63 -9.89 -0.36 -6.44
C GLY A 63 -9.52 0.75 -7.43
N ALA A 64 -8.25 1.13 -7.50
CA ALA A 64 -7.75 2.12 -8.45
C ALA A 64 -7.97 1.67 -9.90
N TYR A 65 -7.67 0.42 -10.23
CA TYR A 65 -7.91 -0.17 -11.55
C TYR A 65 -9.40 -0.15 -11.91
N GLY A 66 -10.28 -0.56 -10.97
CA GLY A 66 -11.72 -0.51 -11.14
C GLY A 66 -12.23 0.92 -11.40
N ILE A 67 -11.65 1.93 -10.76
CA ILE A 67 -11.97 3.34 -11.00
C ILE A 67 -11.53 3.77 -12.40
N MET A 68 -10.33 3.40 -12.85
CA MET A 68 -9.88 3.68 -14.22
C MET A 68 -10.83 3.05 -15.26
N LEU A 69 -11.25 1.80 -15.06
CA LEU A 69 -12.25 1.14 -15.91
C LEU A 69 -13.60 1.86 -15.89
N ALA A 70 -14.08 2.25 -14.71
CA ALA A 70 -15.35 2.97 -14.55
C ALA A 70 -15.31 4.35 -15.25
N LEU A 71 -14.20 5.08 -15.14
CA LEU A 71 -14.00 6.34 -15.85
C LEU A 71 -14.00 6.14 -17.37
N ALA A 72 -13.26 5.14 -17.86
CA ALA A 72 -13.19 4.81 -19.28
C ALA A 72 -14.54 4.35 -19.85
N ARG A 73 -15.35 3.67 -19.04
CA ARG A 73 -16.71 3.27 -19.40
C ARG A 73 -17.66 4.46 -19.43
N ARG A 74 -17.61 5.31 -18.39
CA ARG A 74 -18.39 6.56 -18.33
C ARG A 74 -18.12 7.47 -19.53
N ALA A 75 -16.87 7.57 -19.97
CA ALA A 75 -16.50 8.39 -21.12
C ALA A 75 -17.15 7.94 -22.44
N ARG A 76 -17.49 6.64 -22.56
CA ARG A 76 -18.07 6.05 -23.77
C ARG A 76 -19.58 5.88 -23.68
N GLU A 77 -20.07 5.45 -22.53
CA GLU A 77 -21.46 5.03 -22.32
C GLU A 77 -22.27 6.02 -21.47
N GLY A 78 -21.63 7.02 -20.86
CA GLY A 78 -22.25 7.87 -19.85
C GLY A 78 -22.51 7.11 -18.54
N GLY A 79 -23.45 7.59 -17.72
CA GLY A 79 -23.87 6.89 -16.50
C GLY A 79 -23.03 7.14 -15.25
N SER A 80 -23.35 6.41 -14.18
CA SER A 80 -22.66 6.45 -12.88
C SER A 80 -22.24 5.04 -12.50
N TYR A 81 -21.10 4.91 -11.84
CA TYR A 81 -20.52 3.60 -11.52
C TYR A 81 -20.10 3.52 -10.06
N HIS A 82 -20.34 2.35 -9.46
CA HIS A 82 -19.91 2.04 -8.10
C HIS A 82 -18.96 0.85 -8.15
N VAL A 83 -17.69 1.11 -7.87
CA VAL A 83 -16.65 0.10 -7.72
C VAL A 83 -16.66 -0.37 -6.26
N ARG A 84 -16.80 -1.68 -6.06
CA ARG A 84 -16.82 -2.32 -4.73
C ARG A 84 -15.68 -3.33 -4.68
N VAL A 85 -14.75 -3.15 -3.75
CA VAL A 85 -13.65 -4.09 -3.51
C VAL A 85 -13.58 -4.46 -2.03
N SER A 86 -12.97 -5.60 -1.72
CA SER A 86 -12.80 -6.01 -0.33
C SER A 86 -11.51 -6.74 -0.03
N LEU A 87 -11.00 -6.56 1.18
CA LEU A 87 -9.77 -7.20 1.64
C LEU A 87 -9.87 -8.72 1.55
N CYS A 88 -10.98 -9.31 2.01
CA CYS A 88 -11.16 -10.75 1.95
C CYS A 88 -11.25 -11.28 0.51
N GLN A 89 -11.91 -10.57 -0.43
CA GLN A 89 -11.93 -11.01 -1.83
C GLN A 89 -10.53 -10.93 -2.46
N SER A 90 -9.76 -9.89 -2.14
CA SER A 90 -8.35 -9.77 -2.57
C SER A 90 -7.50 -10.89 -1.98
N GLY A 91 -7.65 -11.19 -0.68
CA GLY A 91 -6.96 -12.30 -0.03
C GLY A 91 -7.31 -13.65 -0.67
N MET A 92 -8.59 -13.93 -0.90
CA MET A 92 -9.01 -15.14 -1.60
C MET A 92 -8.51 -15.18 -3.06
N PHE A 93 -8.40 -14.03 -3.73
CA PHE A 93 -7.84 -13.94 -5.07
C PHE A 93 -6.35 -14.31 -5.08
N ILE A 94 -5.56 -13.76 -4.16
CA ILE A 94 -4.14 -14.09 -3.97
C ILE A 94 -3.99 -15.58 -3.67
N TYR A 95 -4.74 -16.09 -2.68
CA TYR A 95 -4.67 -17.47 -2.24
C TYR A 95 -4.95 -18.48 -3.37
N ARG A 96 -5.88 -18.15 -4.27
CA ARG A 96 -6.22 -18.98 -5.44
C ARG A 96 -5.14 -19.04 -6.52
N GLN A 97 -4.17 -18.12 -6.52
CA GLN A 97 -3.06 -18.19 -7.49
C GLN A 97 -2.13 -19.38 -7.22
N GLY A 98 -2.26 -20.01 -6.04
CA GLY A 98 -1.39 -21.10 -5.62
C GLY A 98 -0.02 -20.60 -5.19
N LYS A 99 0.73 -21.50 -4.56
CA LYS A 99 2.09 -21.23 -4.13
C LYS A 99 3.05 -21.51 -5.27
N THR A 100 3.95 -20.57 -5.56
CA THR A 100 5.09 -20.82 -6.44
C THR A 100 6.22 -21.45 -5.63
N GLY A 101 6.97 -22.37 -6.25
CA GLY A 101 8.13 -22.98 -5.60
C GLY A 101 9.26 -21.96 -5.41
N ALA A 102 9.74 -21.89 -4.16
CA ALA A 102 10.97 -21.25 -3.68
C ALA A 102 11.06 -19.71 -3.76
N VAL A 103 10.99 -19.09 -2.57
CA VAL A 103 12.00 -18.09 -2.20
C VAL A 103 13.35 -18.83 -2.27
N THR A 104 14.26 -18.40 -3.13
CA THR A 104 15.62 -18.98 -3.09
C THR A 104 16.24 -18.64 -1.73
N PRO A 105 16.97 -19.56 -1.08
CA PRO A 105 17.77 -19.18 0.08
C PRO A 105 18.62 -17.95 -0.26
N ASP A 106 18.81 -17.07 0.71
CA ASP A 106 19.69 -15.90 0.61
C ASP A 106 19.24 -14.81 -0.39
N MET A 107 17.92 -14.54 -0.47
CA MET A 107 17.38 -13.37 -1.19
C MET A 107 17.50 -12.04 -0.41
N ASP A 108 17.97 -12.08 0.82
CA ASP A 108 18.13 -10.89 1.64
C ASP A 108 19.19 -9.95 1.05
N LEU A 109 18.92 -8.64 1.13
CA LEU A 109 19.92 -7.65 0.78
C LEU A 109 21.10 -7.74 1.75
N SER A 110 22.31 -7.69 1.20
CA SER A 110 23.52 -7.56 2.02
C SER A 110 23.48 -6.26 2.84
N PRO A 111 24.21 -6.18 3.97
CA PRO A 111 24.30 -4.94 4.74
C PRO A 111 24.78 -3.74 3.92
N GLU A 112 25.62 -3.97 2.91
CA GLU A 112 26.12 -2.93 2.00
C GLU A 112 25.03 -2.45 1.04
N GLU A 113 24.30 -3.36 0.40
CA GLU A 113 23.16 -3.02 -0.46
C GLU A 113 22.07 -2.28 0.32
N LEU A 114 21.76 -2.74 1.53
CA LEU A 114 20.81 -2.07 2.40
C LEU A 114 21.31 -0.68 2.81
N SER A 115 22.61 -0.53 3.13
CA SER A 115 23.20 0.77 3.45
C SER A 115 23.13 1.75 2.26
N ALA A 116 23.28 1.26 1.02
CA ALA A 116 23.20 2.09 -0.17
C ALA A 116 21.77 2.60 -0.45
N LEU A 117 20.74 1.94 0.11
CA LEU A 117 19.35 2.35 0.03
C LEU A 117 18.93 3.30 1.16
N HIS A 118 19.79 3.51 2.16
CA HIS A 118 19.50 4.42 3.26
C HIS A 118 19.80 5.87 2.87
N VAL A 119 19.00 6.77 3.43
CA VAL A 119 19.25 8.21 3.46
C VAL A 119 19.19 8.67 4.92
N ASP A 120 19.92 9.73 5.21
CA ASP A 120 19.88 10.41 6.50
C ASP A 120 19.00 11.67 6.37
N SER A 121 18.15 11.93 7.35
CA SER A 121 17.34 13.14 7.42
C SER A 121 17.39 13.78 8.80
N ASP A 122 17.47 15.11 8.84
CA ASP A 122 17.34 15.87 10.07
C ASP A 122 15.86 16.10 10.39
N THR A 123 15.38 15.42 11.43
CA THR A 123 14.00 15.53 11.88
C THR A 123 13.89 16.39 13.13
N ALA A 124 12.67 16.77 13.49
CA ALA A 124 12.42 17.46 14.76
C ALA A 124 12.79 16.64 16.00
N ALA A 125 12.92 15.31 15.88
CA ALA A 125 13.36 14.42 16.93
C ALA A 125 14.88 14.14 16.91
N GLY A 126 15.63 14.75 15.96
CA GLY A 126 17.05 14.52 15.72
C GLY A 126 17.33 13.80 14.40
N PRO A 127 18.60 13.44 14.14
CA PRO A 127 19.01 12.77 12.91
C PRO A 127 18.40 11.36 12.85
N LEU A 128 17.84 11.01 11.69
CA LEU A 128 17.21 9.73 11.43
C LEU A 128 17.79 9.10 10.16
N ARG A 129 18.23 7.84 10.26
CA ARG A 129 18.57 7.01 9.11
C ARG A 129 17.38 6.15 8.72
N HIS A 130 16.95 6.23 7.46
CA HIS A 130 15.79 5.49 6.95
C HIS A 130 15.93 5.16 5.46
N LEU A 131 15.05 4.32 4.92
CA LEU A 131 15.09 4.00 3.50
C LEU A 131 14.76 5.23 2.63
N GLY A 132 15.58 5.45 1.62
CA GLY A 132 15.29 6.36 0.51
C GLY A 132 14.24 5.77 -0.43
N PRO A 133 13.81 6.52 -1.45
CA PRO A 133 12.96 5.96 -2.50
C PRO A 133 13.67 4.82 -3.23
N VAL A 134 13.04 3.64 -3.24
CA VAL A 134 13.62 2.41 -3.83
C VAL A 134 13.55 2.44 -5.38
N LEU A 135 12.64 3.23 -5.93
CA LEU A 135 12.50 3.40 -7.39
C LEU A 135 13.50 4.42 -7.91
N GLN A 136 14.21 4.05 -8.97
CA GLN A 136 15.07 4.96 -9.73
C GLN A 136 14.38 5.29 -11.05
N MET A 137 14.27 6.58 -11.35
CA MET A 137 13.65 7.06 -12.59
C MET A 137 14.68 7.87 -13.37
N SER A 138 14.84 7.55 -14.66
CA SER A 138 15.88 8.16 -15.50
C SER A 138 15.77 9.69 -15.65
N GLU A 139 14.55 10.23 -15.54
CA GLU A 139 14.28 11.67 -15.72
C GLU A 139 13.86 12.37 -14.43
N THR A 140 13.14 11.67 -13.54
CA THR A 140 12.53 12.28 -12.35
C THR A 140 12.94 11.51 -11.11
N GLN A 141 14.18 11.68 -10.69
CA GLN A 141 14.69 10.93 -9.55
C GLN A 141 13.85 11.18 -8.30
N PRO A 142 13.22 10.14 -7.72
CA PRO A 142 12.39 10.32 -6.54
C PRO A 142 13.25 10.71 -5.34
N HIS A 143 12.76 11.65 -4.53
CA HIS A 143 13.40 12.07 -3.28
C HIS A 143 12.33 12.36 -2.21
N TRP A 144 12.75 12.42 -0.95
CA TRP A 144 11.91 12.87 0.15
C TRP A 144 12.10 14.37 0.36
N THR A 145 11.13 15.19 -0.05
CA THR A 145 11.25 16.66 0.05
C THR A 145 11.18 17.17 1.50
N ARG A 146 10.68 16.35 2.44
CA ARG A 146 10.50 16.74 3.84
C ARG A 146 10.86 15.60 4.79
N PRO A 147 11.48 15.92 5.94
CA PRO A 147 11.69 14.96 7.01
C PRO A 147 10.35 14.63 7.72
N THR A 148 10.41 13.75 8.70
CA THR A 148 9.24 13.43 9.54
C THR A 148 8.74 14.71 10.25
N PRO A 149 7.47 15.10 10.06
CA PRO A 149 6.93 16.33 10.64
C PRO A 149 6.67 16.17 12.13
N VAL A 150 6.58 17.29 12.84
CA VAL A 150 6.01 17.33 14.20
C VAL A 150 4.50 17.14 14.09
N MET A 151 3.94 16.23 14.88
CA MET A 151 2.49 16.02 14.93
C MET A 151 1.77 17.33 15.26
N GLY A 152 0.93 17.81 14.35
CA GLY A 152 0.21 19.08 14.48
C GLY A 152 1.05 20.34 14.24
N GLY A 153 2.28 20.22 13.71
CA GLY A 153 3.17 21.34 13.45
C GLY A 153 2.91 22.07 12.12
N ASP A 154 2.22 21.43 11.18
CA ASP A 154 1.94 22.02 9.86
C ASP A 154 0.72 22.95 9.89
N ALA A 155 0.81 24.08 9.17
CA ALA A 155 -0.34 24.92 8.88
C ALA A 155 -1.30 24.21 7.90
N ALA A 156 -2.61 24.46 8.05
CA ALA A 156 -3.64 23.91 7.17
C ALA A 156 -3.72 24.68 5.82
N GLU A 157 -2.61 24.71 5.08
CA GLU A 157 -2.46 25.42 3.82
C GLU A 157 -1.88 24.55 2.70
N TRP A 158 -2.18 24.92 1.46
CA TRP A 158 -1.58 24.29 0.29
C TRP A 158 -0.23 24.92 0.02
N LEU A 159 0.79 24.07 -0.10
CA LEU A 159 2.14 24.52 -0.43
C LEU A 159 2.22 24.91 -1.89
N ASP A 160 2.92 26.01 -2.17
CA ASP A 160 3.20 26.42 -3.54
C ASP A 160 4.09 25.38 -4.23
N ARG A 161 3.66 24.88 -5.39
CA ARG A 161 4.37 23.85 -6.15
C ARG A 161 5.79 24.26 -6.55
N ALA A 162 6.04 25.57 -6.69
CA ALA A 162 7.36 26.11 -7.03
C ALA A 162 8.30 26.20 -5.82
N ALA A 163 7.76 26.34 -4.60
CA ALA A 163 8.56 26.46 -3.38
C ALA A 163 9.14 25.11 -2.92
N GLY A 164 8.51 23.99 -3.28
CA GLY A 164 9.04 22.65 -3.01
C GLY A 164 10.35 22.36 -3.75
N ALA A 165 10.50 22.84 -4.98
CA ALA A 165 11.69 22.61 -5.80
C ALA A 165 12.85 23.58 -5.50
N ALA A 166 12.60 24.71 -4.83
CA ALA A 166 13.63 25.71 -4.53
C ALA A 166 14.43 25.38 -3.26
N ALA A 167 13.88 24.57 -2.35
CA ALA A 167 14.64 24.00 -1.25
C ALA A 167 15.65 22.93 -1.74
N ASP A 168 15.39 22.29 -2.88
CA ASP A 168 16.22 21.21 -3.46
C ASP A 168 17.53 21.68 -4.11
N ALA A 169 17.77 22.99 -4.25
CA ALA A 169 18.96 23.55 -4.92
C ALA A 169 20.00 24.15 -3.96
N ALA A 170 19.74 24.13 -2.65
CA ALA A 170 20.54 24.82 -1.65
C ALA A 170 21.34 23.91 -0.71
N GLU A 171 21.39 22.59 -0.96
CA GLU A 171 22.17 21.63 -0.16
C GLU A 171 23.04 20.71 -1.04
#